data_AF-A0A6L7IN55-F1
#
_entry.id   AF-A0A6L7IN55-F1
#
_cell.length_a   1.000
_cell.length_b   1.000
_cell.length_c   1.000
_cell.angle_alpha   90.00
_cell.angle_beta   90.00
_cell.angle_gamma   90.00
#
_symmetry.space_group_name_H-M   'P 1'
#
loop_
_entity.id
_entity.type
_entity.pdbx_description
1 polymer ?
#
loop_
_entity_poly.entity_id
_entity_poly.type
_entity_poly.pdbx_seq_one_letter_code
_entity_poly.pdbx_strand_id
1 'polypeptide(L)'
;MSEEDEGSRKRAKGPMSVSRRTLFIGAGSTAALLGLGALRYAGHTPLVRPPGGQDEAHLVSACIRCEKCYEACPRGVIVPAHIEDGLLGMRSPALNFDADFCDYCADENGGEPLCVKVCPTEALRLPAGATAENTLLGLAVIDEAQCLAFRDTGCRYCYDACPYEAIELTGSGANPHVSVLVDKCNGCGACESVCVSLKAGSIVSGAQERAIVVKPIESAE
;
A
#
# COMPACT_ATOMS: atom_id res chain seq x y z
N MET A 1 -7.38 4.87 -87.74
CA MET A 1 -6.43 4.29 -86.77
C MET A 1 -6.92 4.68 -85.39
N SER A 2 -7.52 3.80 -84.58
CA SER A 2 -6.86 2.70 -83.82
C SER A 2 -5.78 3.30 -82.90
N GLU A 3 -5.71 3.12 -81.59
CA GLU A 3 -5.98 2.01 -80.65
C GLU A 3 -6.45 2.60 -79.28
N GLU A 4 -7.51 2.11 -78.63
CA GLU A 4 -7.51 1.14 -77.51
C GLU A 4 -6.38 1.32 -76.47
N ASP A 5 -6.71 1.68 -75.22
CA ASP A 5 -6.25 0.92 -74.04
C ASP A 5 -7.07 1.21 -72.77
N GLU A 6 -7.06 0.23 -71.87
CA GLU A 6 -8.13 -0.25 -71.02
C GLU A 6 -8.50 0.61 -69.79
N GLY A 7 -9.82 0.71 -69.58
CA GLY A 7 -10.40 1.16 -68.31
C GLY A 7 -10.17 0.14 -67.19
N SER A 8 -9.24 0.45 -66.28
CA SER A 8 -9.10 -0.25 -65.00
C SER A 8 -10.35 -0.05 -64.13
N ARG A 9 -11.33 -0.95 -64.25
CA ARG A 9 -12.51 -1.01 -63.36
C ARG A 9 -12.05 -1.43 -61.96
N LYS A 10 -11.96 -0.47 -61.04
CA LYS A 10 -11.85 -0.74 -59.59
C LYS A 10 -13.03 -1.63 -59.18
N ARG A 11 -12.76 -2.90 -58.82
CA ARG A 11 -13.76 -3.84 -58.29
C ARG A 11 -14.51 -3.19 -57.12
N ALA A 12 -15.81 -2.98 -57.29
CA ALA A 12 -16.69 -2.61 -56.18
C ALA A 12 -16.66 -3.74 -55.14
N LYS A 13 -16.19 -3.44 -53.92
CA LYS A 13 -16.24 -4.38 -52.78
C LYS A 13 -17.71 -4.68 -52.51
N GLY A 14 -18.13 -5.93 -52.73
CA GLY A 14 -19.46 -6.41 -52.36
C GLY A 14 -19.72 -6.23 -50.85
N PRO A 15 -20.99 -6.27 -50.41
CA PRO A 15 -21.34 -6.08 -49.01
C PRO A 15 -20.61 -7.13 -48.16
N MET A 16 -19.93 -6.68 -47.10
CA MET A 16 -19.24 -7.57 -46.16
C MET A 16 -20.25 -8.56 -45.57
N SER A 17 -20.16 -9.84 -45.96
CA SER A 17 -20.95 -10.89 -45.31
C SER A 17 -20.25 -11.26 -44.00
N VAL A 18 -20.74 -10.70 -42.89
CA VAL A 18 -20.25 -11.06 -41.55
C VAL A 18 -20.88 -12.40 -41.15
N SER A 19 -20.05 -13.41 -40.92
CA SER A 19 -20.52 -14.71 -40.41
C SER A 19 -21.00 -14.57 -38.96
N ARG A 20 -22.01 -15.36 -38.55
CA ARG A 20 -22.45 -15.44 -37.15
C ARG A 20 -21.28 -15.69 -36.20
N ARG A 21 -20.29 -16.49 -36.61
CA ARG A 21 -19.07 -16.74 -35.85
C ARG A 21 -18.26 -15.47 -35.63
N THR A 22 -18.09 -14.66 -36.67
CA THR A 22 -17.36 -13.38 -36.60
C THR A 22 -18.08 -12.37 -35.70
N LEU A 23 -19.41 -12.37 -35.72
CA LEU A 23 -20.22 -11.54 -34.83
C LEU A 23 -20.03 -11.91 -33.35
N PHE A 24 -20.09 -13.21 -33.01
CA PHE A 24 -19.89 -13.66 -31.62
C PHE A 24 -18.47 -13.42 -31.12
N ILE A 25 -17.46 -13.61 -31.97
CA ILE A 25 -16.07 -13.26 -31.63
C ILE A 25 -15.96 -11.76 -31.35
N GLY A 26 -16.50 -10.91 -32.22
CA GLY A 26 -16.45 -9.44 -32.05
C GLY A 26 -17.16 -8.96 -30.79
N ALA A 27 -18.35 -9.51 -30.49
CA ALA A 27 -19.10 -9.20 -29.27
C ALA A 27 -18.34 -9.70 -28.01
N GLY A 28 -17.82 -10.93 -28.05
CA GLY A 28 -17.04 -11.50 -26.95
C GLY A 28 -15.76 -10.72 -26.66
N SER A 29 -15.02 -10.32 -27.70
CA SER A 29 -13.82 -9.49 -27.54
C SER A 29 -14.13 -8.11 -26.96
N THR A 30 -15.21 -7.46 -27.42
CA THR A 30 -15.65 -6.17 -26.86
C THR A 30 -16.02 -6.29 -25.39
N ALA A 31 -16.79 -7.33 -25.03
CA ALA A 31 -17.15 -7.58 -23.64
C ALA A 31 -15.93 -7.85 -22.76
N ALA A 32 -14.94 -8.61 -23.27
CA ALA A 32 -13.69 -8.87 -22.53
C ALA A 32 -12.87 -7.60 -22.29
N LEU A 33 -12.75 -6.72 -23.29
CA LEU A 33 -12.03 -5.44 -23.14
C LEU A 33 -12.74 -4.50 -22.16
N LEU A 34 -14.07 -4.43 -22.21
CA LEU A 34 -14.86 -3.69 -21.22
C LEU A 34 -14.69 -4.28 -19.82
N GLY A 35 -14.68 -5.61 -19.69
CA GLY A 35 -14.41 -6.29 -18.42
C GLY A 35 -13.04 -5.95 -17.84
N LEU A 36 -11.99 -5.92 -18.67
CA LEU A 36 -10.65 -5.50 -18.25
C LEU A 36 -10.62 -4.05 -17.78
N GLY A 37 -11.29 -3.14 -18.50
CA GLY A 37 -11.42 -1.74 -18.07
C GLY A 37 -12.19 -1.57 -16.77
N ALA A 38 -13.21 -2.41 -16.54
CA ALA A 38 -14.02 -2.40 -15.32
C ALA A 38 -13.24 -2.84 -14.07
N LEU A 39 -12.10 -3.53 -14.22
CA LEU A 39 -11.22 -3.89 -13.08
C LEU A 39 -10.71 -2.66 -12.31
N ARG A 40 -10.68 -1.46 -12.93
CA ARG A 40 -10.40 -0.20 -12.22
C ARG A 40 -11.36 0.07 -11.05
N TYR A 41 -12.58 -0.47 -11.12
CA TYR A 41 -13.60 -0.32 -10.09
C TYR A 41 -13.70 -1.55 -9.18
N ALA A 42 -12.83 -2.55 -9.34
CA ALA A 42 -12.73 -3.62 -8.37
C ALA A 42 -12.23 -3.03 -7.04
N GLY A 43 -12.84 -3.47 -5.94
CA GLY A 43 -12.43 -3.05 -4.59
C GLY A 43 -10.96 -3.40 -4.34
N HIS A 44 -10.30 -2.55 -3.56
CA HIS A 44 -8.97 -2.81 -3.02
C HIS A 44 -9.04 -2.60 -1.50
N THR A 45 -8.23 -3.37 -0.77
CA THR A 45 -8.01 -3.16 0.65
C THR A 45 -6.98 -2.05 0.79
N PRO A 46 -7.26 -0.96 1.52
CA PRO A 46 -6.26 0.08 1.76
C PRO A 46 -5.02 -0.53 2.44
N LEU A 47 -3.83 -0.13 1.99
CA LEU A 47 -2.55 -0.61 2.52
C LEU A 47 -1.70 0.55 3.02
N VAL A 48 -0.87 0.29 4.04
CA VAL A 48 0.12 1.26 4.49
C VAL A 48 1.23 1.30 3.45
N ARG A 49 1.43 2.45 2.80
CA ARG A 49 2.39 2.60 1.70
C ARG A 49 3.73 3.17 2.20
N PRO A 50 4.87 2.83 1.57
CA PRO A 50 6.15 3.46 1.90
C PRO A 50 6.15 4.96 1.58
N PRO A 51 7.19 5.71 2.01
CA PRO A 51 7.30 7.13 1.71
C PRO A 51 7.11 7.44 0.22
N GLY A 52 6.22 8.39 -0.10
CA GLY A 52 5.91 8.82 -1.46
C GLY A 52 4.91 7.93 -2.21
N GLY A 53 4.37 6.90 -1.57
CA GLY A 53 3.35 6.01 -2.13
C GLY A 53 1.92 6.31 -1.69
N GLN A 54 1.68 7.43 -0.99
CA GLN A 54 0.40 7.76 -0.36
C GLN A 54 -0.71 8.08 -1.37
N ASP A 55 -0.37 8.49 -2.59
CA ASP A 55 -1.33 8.58 -3.70
C ASP A 55 -1.49 7.21 -4.36
N GLU A 56 -2.51 6.46 -3.94
CA GLU A 56 -2.76 5.09 -4.40
C GLU A 56 -2.98 5.02 -5.93
N ALA A 57 -3.67 6.01 -6.50
CA ALA A 57 -3.97 6.03 -7.94
C ALA A 57 -2.69 6.26 -8.77
N HIS A 58 -1.82 7.17 -8.32
CA HIS A 58 -0.51 7.39 -8.94
C HIS A 58 0.39 6.17 -8.76
N LEU A 59 0.48 5.63 -7.55
CA LEU A 59 1.32 4.46 -7.25
C LEU A 59 0.96 3.27 -8.14
N VAL A 60 -0.32 2.88 -8.20
CA VAL A 60 -0.78 1.72 -8.96
C VAL A 60 -0.58 1.91 -10.47
N SER A 61 -0.70 3.14 -10.98
CA SER A 61 -0.56 3.42 -12.41
C SER A 61 0.89 3.58 -12.87
N ALA A 62 1.78 4.13 -12.02
CA ALA A 62 3.18 4.37 -12.35
C ALA A 62 4.10 3.21 -11.93
N CYS A 63 3.72 2.38 -10.95
CA CYS A 63 4.57 1.30 -10.47
C CYS A 63 4.69 0.17 -11.49
N ILE A 64 5.92 -0.02 -11.98
CA ILE A 64 6.28 -1.13 -12.88
C ILE A 64 6.65 -2.42 -12.13
N ARG A 65 6.47 -2.47 -10.81
CA ARG A 65 6.73 -3.65 -9.96
C ARG A 65 8.15 -4.21 -10.12
N CYS A 66 9.13 -3.30 -10.20
CA CYS A 66 10.54 -3.64 -10.44
C CYS A 66 11.31 -4.03 -9.18
N GLU A 67 10.69 -3.95 -7.99
CA GLU A 67 11.23 -4.46 -6.72
C GLU A 67 12.47 -3.75 -6.17
N LYS A 68 13.00 -2.75 -6.88
CA LYS A 68 14.14 -1.92 -6.42
C LYS A 68 13.91 -1.32 -5.03
N CYS A 69 12.68 -0.92 -4.70
CA CYS A 69 12.35 -0.41 -3.37
C CYS A 69 12.45 -1.48 -2.27
N TYR A 70 12.16 -2.74 -2.57
CA TYR A 70 12.29 -3.86 -1.62
C TYR A 70 13.76 -4.10 -1.30
N GLU A 71 14.59 -4.18 -2.33
CA GLU A 71 16.03 -4.40 -2.18
C GLU A 71 16.75 -3.23 -1.52
N ALA A 72 16.29 -2.00 -1.75
CA ALA A 72 16.93 -0.80 -1.23
C ALA A 72 16.52 -0.45 0.21
N CYS A 73 15.49 -1.08 0.78
CA CYS A 73 15.04 -0.80 2.14
C CYS A 73 15.96 -1.46 3.17
N PRO A 74 16.72 -0.69 3.97
CA PRO A 74 17.66 -1.29 4.94
C PRO A 74 16.95 -2.05 6.07
N ARG A 75 15.77 -1.55 6.47
CA ARG A 75 14.92 -2.15 7.52
C ARG A 75 14.13 -3.37 7.04
N GLY A 76 14.09 -3.63 5.73
CA GLY A 76 13.39 -4.78 5.15
C GLY A 76 11.86 -4.78 5.35
N VAL A 77 11.25 -3.61 5.61
CA VAL A 77 9.81 -3.48 5.92
C VAL A 77 8.91 -3.32 4.69
N ILE A 78 9.48 -3.16 3.50
CA ILE A 78 8.70 -3.02 2.27
C ILE A 78 8.46 -4.40 1.67
N VAL A 79 7.20 -4.81 1.62
CA VAL A 79 6.73 -6.11 1.11
C VAL A 79 5.84 -5.92 -0.13
N PRO A 80 5.75 -6.92 -1.02
CA PRO A 80 4.81 -6.87 -2.14
C PRO A 80 3.37 -7.07 -1.63
N ALA A 81 2.46 -6.19 -2.03
CA ALA A 81 1.03 -6.40 -1.84
C ALA A 81 0.57 -7.69 -2.55
N HIS A 82 -0.39 -8.38 -1.95
CA HIS A 82 -0.90 -9.64 -2.45
C HIS A 82 -2.15 -9.46 -3.32
N ILE A 83 -2.66 -10.55 -3.90
CA ILE A 83 -3.81 -10.48 -4.81
C ILE A 83 -5.12 -10.23 -4.05
N GLU A 84 -5.18 -10.71 -2.80
CA GLU A 84 -6.24 -10.50 -1.83
C GLU A 84 -6.39 -9.04 -1.42
N ASP A 85 -5.32 -8.23 -1.51
CA ASP A 85 -5.37 -6.79 -1.23
C ASP A 85 -5.96 -5.98 -2.40
N GLY A 86 -6.07 -6.61 -3.58
CA GLY A 86 -6.60 -5.99 -4.79
C GLY A 86 -5.75 -6.31 -6.01
N LEU A 87 -6.42 -6.75 -7.07
CA LEU A 87 -5.77 -7.19 -8.31
C LEU A 87 -4.87 -6.12 -8.95
N LEU A 88 -5.26 -4.85 -8.88
CA LEU A 88 -4.47 -3.76 -9.46
C LEU A 88 -3.24 -3.41 -8.64
N GLY A 89 -3.37 -3.47 -7.31
CA GLY A 89 -2.28 -3.24 -6.37
C GLY A 89 -1.30 -4.40 -6.25
N MET A 90 -1.58 -5.57 -6.82
CA MET A 90 -0.72 -6.74 -6.66
C MET A 90 0.75 -6.44 -7.01
N ARG A 91 1.67 -6.89 -6.13
CA ARG A 91 3.12 -6.64 -6.18
C ARG A 91 3.54 -5.17 -6.15
N SER A 92 2.63 -4.22 -5.90
CA SER A 92 3.00 -2.86 -5.56
C SER A 92 3.52 -2.82 -4.11
N PRO A 93 4.35 -1.83 -3.75
CA PRO A 93 5.01 -1.83 -2.45
C PRO A 93 4.04 -1.46 -1.32
N ALA A 94 4.07 -2.24 -0.25
CA ALA A 94 3.35 -1.98 1.01
C ALA A 94 4.32 -2.12 2.18
N LEU A 95 3.97 -1.55 3.33
CA LEU A 95 4.72 -1.70 4.57
C LEU A 95 4.15 -2.84 5.41
N ASN A 96 5.04 -3.66 5.97
CA ASN A 96 4.73 -4.63 7.01
C ASN A 96 5.74 -4.45 8.16
N PHE A 97 5.23 -4.41 9.39
CA PHE A 97 6.01 -4.09 10.58
C PHE A 97 6.27 -5.29 11.48
N ASP A 98 6.28 -6.50 10.90
CA ASP A 98 6.44 -7.72 11.68
C ASP A 98 7.81 -7.85 12.33
N ALA A 99 8.85 -7.51 11.57
CA ALA A 99 10.24 -7.61 12.00
C ALA A 99 10.84 -6.26 12.44
N ASP A 100 10.43 -5.17 11.81
CA ASP A 100 11.06 -3.86 11.97
C ASP A 100 10.07 -2.72 11.62
N PHE A 101 10.54 -1.47 11.55
CA PHE A 101 9.77 -0.28 11.25
C PHE A 101 10.43 0.61 10.19
N CYS A 102 9.68 1.57 9.65
CA CYS A 102 10.20 2.57 8.71
C CYS A 102 10.76 3.77 9.48
N ASP A 103 12.07 3.89 9.53
CA ASP A 103 12.79 5.02 10.15
C ASP A 103 13.09 6.16 9.16
N TYR A 104 12.47 6.15 7.97
CA TYR A 104 12.80 7.07 6.87
C TYR A 104 14.27 7.01 6.40
N CYS A 105 14.97 5.89 6.64
CA CYS A 105 16.41 5.76 6.40
C CYS A 105 17.21 6.81 7.17
N ALA A 106 16.78 7.14 8.40
CA ALA A 106 17.49 8.06 9.28
C ALA A 106 18.91 7.55 9.56
N ASP A 107 19.04 6.25 9.83
CA ASP A 107 20.33 5.64 10.19
C ASP A 107 21.24 5.42 8.97
N GLU A 108 20.69 4.97 7.83
CA GLU A 108 21.50 4.56 6.68
C GLU A 108 21.68 5.63 5.59
N ASN A 109 20.75 6.59 5.48
CA ASN A 109 20.80 7.62 4.43
C ASN A 109 20.37 9.02 4.92
N GLY A 110 20.56 9.32 6.21
CA GLY A 110 20.36 10.66 6.77
C GLY A 110 18.94 11.20 6.63
N GLY A 111 17.94 10.32 6.61
CA GLY A 111 16.52 10.69 6.47
C GLY A 111 16.03 10.87 5.03
N GLU A 112 16.86 10.56 4.02
CA GLU A 112 16.42 10.51 2.62
C GLU A 112 15.98 9.07 2.27
N PRO A 113 14.69 8.82 1.98
CA PRO A 113 14.20 7.46 1.73
C PRO A 113 14.79 6.84 0.46
N LEU A 114 15.59 5.79 0.62
CA LEU A 114 16.21 5.07 -0.50
C LEU A 114 15.17 4.48 -1.45
N CYS A 115 14.01 4.04 -0.94
CA CYS A 115 12.91 3.51 -1.76
C CYS A 115 12.37 4.52 -2.78
N VAL A 116 12.34 5.81 -2.44
CA VAL A 116 11.97 6.92 -3.33
C VAL A 116 13.10 7.15 -4.34
N LYS A 117 14.34 7.23 -3.85
CA LYS A 117 15.55 7.51 -4.66
C LYS A 117 15.77 6.49 -5.78
N VAL A 118 15.48 5.21 -5.53
CA VAL A 118 15.69 4.14 -6.52
C VAL A 118 14.49 3.91 -7.44
N CYS A 119 13.36 4.60 -7.23
CA CYS A 119 12.14 4.38 -8.01
C CYS A 119 12.27 4.97 -9.42
N PRO A 120 12.40 4.16 -10.48
CA PRO A 120 12.71 4.66 -11.83
C PRO A 120 11.52 5.35 -12.51
N THR A 121 10.30 5.12 -12.03
CA THR A 121 9.07 5.68 -12.61
C THR A 121 8.46 6.79 -11.75
N GLU A 122 9.14 7.18 -10.67
CA GLU A 122 8.59 8.13 -9.68
C GLU A 122 7.22 7.71 -9.13
N ALA A 123 6.92 6.40 -9.11
CA ALA A 123 5.71 5.88 -8.49
C ALA A 123 5.72 6.08 -6.97
N LEU A 124 6.92 6.06 -6.38
CA LEU A 124 7.20 6.59 -5.05
C LEU A 124 7.81 7.96 -5.22
N ARG A 125 7.06 9.01 -4.88
CA ARG A 125 7.51 10.40 -5.03
C ARG A 125 7.05 11.22 -3.84
N LEU A 126 8.00 11.95 -3.26
CA LEU A 126 7.75 12.89 -2.19
C LEU A 126 7.63 14.32 -2.75
N PRO A 127 6.72 15.16 -2.22
CA PRO A 127 6.69 16.58 -2.52
C PRO A 127 7.95 17.28 -2.00
N ALA A 128 8.25 18.46 -2.55
CA ALA A 128 9.38 19.26 -2.09
C ALA A 128 9.19 19.66 -0.62
N GLY A 129 10.22 19.46 0.21
CA GLY A 129 10.16 19.73 1.66
C GLY A 129 9.47 18.64 2.48
N ALA A 130 9.14 17.49 1.87
CA ALA A 130 8.71 16.32 2.62
C ALA A 130 9.83 15.84 3.55
N THR A 131 9.45 15.49 4.77
CA THR A 131 10.29 14.97 5.86
C THR A 131 9.55 13.83 6.55
N ALA A 132 10.24 13.12 7.43
CA ALA A 132 9.65 12.03 8.20
C ALA A 132 8.49 12.52 9.10
N GLU A 133 8.58 13.76 9.58
CA GLU A 133 7.63 14.40 10.51
C GLU A 133 6.36 14.89 9.81
N ASN A 134 6.45 15.26 8.52
CA ASN A 134 5.31 15.83 7.78
C ASN A 134 4.72 14.89 6.71
N THR A 135 5.26 13.68 6.60
CA THR A 135 4.77 12.67 5.65
C THR A 135 4.12 11.53 6.43
N LEU A 136 2.79 11.48 6.37
CA LEU A 136 2.01 10.42 7.00
C LEU A 136 2.06 9.14 6.16
N LEU A 137 2.50 8.04 6.75
CA LEU A 137 2.45 6.69 6.16
C LEU A 137 1.15 5.98 6.51
N GLY A 138 0.63 6.24 7.70
CA GLY A 138 -0.56 5.64 8.29
C GLY A 138 -0.79 6.18 9.70
N LEU A 139 -1.69 5.55 10.45
CA LEU A 139 -1.98 5.88 11.84
C LEU A 139 -1.97 4.62 12.71
N ALA A 140 -1.30 4.68 13.86
CA ALA A 140 -1.36 3.61 14.84
C ALA A 140 -2.74 3.58 15.53
N VAL A 141 -3.35 2.40 15.60
CA VAL A 141 -4.65 2.16 16.25
C VAL A 141 -4.47 1.07 17.29
N ILE A 142 -5.07 1.25 18.46
CA ILE A 142 -4.97 0.33 19.60
C ILE A 142 -6.28 -0.45 19.77
N ASP A 143 -6.19 -1.77 19.86
CA ASP A 143 -7.25 -2.64 20.38
C ASP A 143 -7.06 -2.79 21.91
N GLU A 144 -7.91 -2.08 22.66
CA GLU A 144 -7.87 -2.08 24.13
C GLU A 144 -8.12 -3.47 24.73
N ALA A 145 -8.89 -4.33 24.06
CA ALA A 145 -9.20 -5.68 24.56
C ALA A 145 -7.98 -6.61 24.46
N GLN A 146 -7.10 -6.37 23.48
CA GLN A 146 -5.86 -7.13 23.30
C GLN A 146 -4.67 -6.52 24.05
N CYS A 147 -4.71 -5.22 24.32
CA CYS A 147 -3.58 -4.47 24.85
C CYS A 147 -3.24 -4.89 26.29
N LEU A 148 -1.98 -5.26 26.51
CA LEU A 148 -1.49 -5.69 27.82
C LEU A 148 -1.50 -4.57 28.87
N ALA A 149 -1.33 -3.32 28.43
CA ALA A 149 -1.34 -2.17 29.34
C ALA A 149 -2.71 -1.99 30.02
N PHE A 150 -3.81 -2.31 29.31
CA PHE A 150 -5.18 -2.32 29.84
C PHE A 150 -5.49 -3.58 30.67
N ARG A 151 -4.60 -4.58 30.68
CA ARG A 151 -4.78 -5.89 31.34
C ARG A 151 -3.76 -6.12 32.47
N ASP A 152 -3.38 -5.05 33.18
CA ASP A 152 -2.65 -5.08 34.46
C ASP A 152 -1.16 -5.47 34.43
N THR A 153 -0.40 -5.12 33.39
CA THR A 153 1.05 -5.48 33.29
C THR A 153 2.04 -4.33 33.20
N GLY A 154 1.63 -3.06 33.38
CA GLY A 154 2.56 -1.92 33.26
C GLY A 154 3.30 -1.86 31.91
N CYS A 155 2.72 -2.48 30.87
CA CYS A 155 3.32 -2.59 29.55
C CYS A 155 3.48 -1.20 28.94
N ARG A 156 4.68 -0.88 28.45
CA ARG A 156 5.00 0.42 27.84
C ARG A 156 5.89 0.33 26.59
N TYR A 157 5.99 -0.84 25.97
CA TYR A 157 6.90 -1.06 24.84
C TYR A 157 6.65 -0.09 23.67
N CYS A 158 5.39 0.13 23.31
CA CYS A 158 5.02 1.07 22.25
C CYS A 158 5.40 2.51 22.60
N TYR A 159 5.28 2.90 23.88
CA TYR A 159 5.68 4.21 24.38
C TYR A 159 7.20 4.41 24.28
N ASP A 160 7.97 3.47 24.81
CA ASP A 160 9.44 3.54 24.80
C ASP A 160 10.03 3.51 23.37
N ALA A 161 9.34 2.86 22.42
CA ALA A 161 9.81 2.73 21.05
C ALA A 161 9.39 3.88 20.11
N CYS A 162 8.47 4.76 20.51
CA CYS A 162 7.94 5.78 19.60
C CYS A 162 8.91 6.96 19.46
N PRO A 163 9.52 7.18 18.27
CA PRO A 163 10.47 8.29 18.09
C PRO A 163 9.79 9.66 18.00
N TYR A 164 8.48 9.70 17.76
CA TYR A 164 7.69 10.93 17.61
C TYR A 164 6.92 11.31 18.88
N GLU A 165 7.10 10.57 19.98
CA GLU A 165 6.34 10.78 21.23
C GLU A 165 4.81 10.83 21.00
N ALA A 166 4.34 9.99 20.08
CA ALA A 166 2.94 9.92 19.65
C ALA A 166 2.11 8.94 20.49
N ILE A 167 2.71 8.29 21.49
CA ILE A 167 2.02 7.41 22.42
C ILE A 167 1.97 8.10 23.78
N GLU A 168 0.79 8.16 24.38
CA GLU A 168 0.60 8.66 25.73
C GLU A 168 0.24 7.52 26.68
N LEU A 169 0.74 7.63 27.91
CA LEU A 169 0.40 6.78 29.03
C LEU A 169 -0.34 7.64 30.06
N THR A 170 -1.66 7.50 30.13
CA THR A 170 -2.50 8.22 31.09
C THR A 170 -2.95 7.27 32.20
N GLY A 171 -3.13 7.79 33.42
CA GLY A 171 -3.47 6.97 34.59
C GLY A 171 -2.32 6.82 35.58
N SER A 172 -2.68 6.75 36.86
CA SER A 172 -1.76 6.65 37.99
C SER A 172 -1.75 5.23 38.55
N GLY A 173 -0.57 4.60 38.65
CA GLY A 173 -0.41 3.27 39.24
C GLY A 173 0.14 2.21 38.26
N ALA A 174 -0.25 0.94 38.45
CA ALA A 174 0.25 -0.19 37.66
C ALA A 174 -0.41 -0.36 36.27
N ASN A 175 -1.45 0.43 35.98
CA ASN A 175 -2.32 0.28 34.81
C ASN A 175 -2.38 1.59 34.01
N PRO A 176 -1.36 1.89 33.19
CA PRO A 176 -1.43 3.02 32.28
C PRO A 176 -2.42 2.72 31.14
N HIS A 177 -3.38 3.61 30.92
CA HIS A 177 -4.14 3.70 29.69
C HIS A 177 -3.23 4.21 28.57
N VAL A 178 -3.24 3.51 27.45
CA VAL A 178 -2.41 3.85 26.28
C VAL A 178 -3.29 4.49 25.23
N SER A 179 -2.90 5.65 24.74
CA SER A 179 -3.57 6.35 23.63
C SER A 179 -2.57 6.82 22.59
N VAL A 180 -3.04 6.99 21.35
CA VAL A 180 -2.24 7.53 20.24
C VAL A 180 -2.60 8.99 20.01
N LEU A 181 -1.60 9.87 20.07
CA LEU A 181 -1.70 11.26 19.65
C LEU A 181 -1.62 11.33 18.12
N VAL A 182 -2.78 11.46 17.48
CA VAL A 182 -2.92 11.43 16.02
C VAL A 182 -2.04 12.48 15.34
N ASP A 183 -1.98 13.70 15.89
CA ASP A 183 -1.22 14.82 15.31
C ASP A 183 0.31 14.61 15.32
N LYS A 184 0.81 13.68 16.13
CA LYS A 184 2.25 13.34 16.20
C LYS A 184 2.58 12.02 15.51
N CYS A 185 1.59 11.18 15.25
CA CYS A 185 1.81 9.86 14.68
C CYS A 185 1.96 9.97 13.16
N ASN A 186 3.12 9.55 12.65
CA ASN A 186 3.34 9.47 11.20
C ASN A 186 3.12 8.07 10.61
N GLY A 187 2.79 7.07 11.43
CA GLY A 187 2.60 5.69 10.98
C GLY A 187 3.88 4.93 10.65
N CYS A 188 5.04 5.28 11.23
CA CYS A 188 6.31 4.58 11.00
C CYS A 188 6.33 3.08 11.35
N GLY A 189 5.42 2.62 12.23
CA GLY A 189 5.35 1.22 12.64
C GLY A 189 6.24 0.83 13.82
N ALA A 190 7.01 1.76 14.39
CA ALA A 190 7.91 1.46 15.52
C ALA A 190 7.16 0.79 16.69
N CYS A 191 6.00 1.35 17.05
CA CYS A 191 5.16 0.81 18.13
C CYS A 191 4.57 -0.58 17.83
N GLU A 192 4.22 -0.85 16.57
CA GLU A 192 3.69 -2.14 16.14
C GLU A 192 4.81 -3.20 16.17
N SER A 193 6.00 -2.86 15.67
CA SER A 193 7.16 -3.77 15.57
C SER A 193 7.57 -4.36 16.93
N VAL A 194 7.45 -3.57 18.00
CA VAL A 194 7.81 -4.00 19.37
C VAL A 194 6.64 -4.60 20.15
N CYS A 195 5.41 -4.53 19.62
CA CYS A 195 4.23 -4.97 20.37
C CYS A 195 4.26 -6.48 20.61
N VAL A 196 4.14 -6.85 21.88
CA VAL A 196 4.26 -8.25 22.32
C VAL A 196 2.92 -8.94 22.47
N SER A 197 1.78 -8.31 22.14
CA SER A 197 0.45 -8.90 22.37
C SER A 197 0.17 -10.17 21.56
N LEU A 198 0.88 -10.37 20.44
CA LEU A 198 0.74 -11.56 19.59
C LEU A 198 1.87 -12.60 19.84
N LYS A 199 2.58 -12.51 20.97
CA LYS A 199 3.64 -13.46 21.34
C LYS A 199 3.13 -14.52 22.33
N ALA A 200 3.82 -15.64 22.41
CA ALA A 200 3.46 -16.72 23.34
C ALA A 200 3.40 -16.19 24.79
N GLY A 201 2.26 -16.38 25.46
CA GLY A 201 2.01 -15.90 26.82
C GLY A 201 1.21 -14.60 26.93
N SER A 202 0.97 -13.88 25.84
CA SER A 202 0.22 -12.62 25.82
C SER A 202 -0.97 -12.60 24.84
N ILE A 203 -1.00 -13.56 23.89
CA ILE A 203 -2.06 -13.73 22.89
C ILE A 203 -3.44 -13.88 23.55
N VAL A 204 -4.39 -13.07 23.10
CA VAL A 204 -5.82 -13.25 23.38
C VAL A 204 -6.41 -14.28 22.42
N SER A 205 -7.30 -15.13 22.90
CA SER A 205 -7.99 -16.13 22.07
C SER A 205 -8.67 -15.47 20.86
N GLY A 206 -8.30 -15.92 19.66
CA GLY A 206 -8.85 -15.40 18.40
C GLY A 206 -8.14 -14.18 17.82
N ALA A 207 -7.09 -13.67 18.46
CA ALA A 207 -6.28 -12.56 17.94
C ALA A 207 -5.63 -12.92 16.60
N GLN A 208 -5.82 -12.06 15.59
CA GLN A 208 -5.21 -12.18 14.26
C GLN A 208 -4.11 -11.13 14.03
N GLU A 209 -4.10 -10.06 14.82
CA GLU A 209 -3.16 -8.94 14.72
C GLU A 209 -2.69 -8.48 16.11
N ARG A 210 -1.64 -7.66 16.13
CA ARG A 210 -1.12 -7.08 17.38
C ARG A 210 -2.13 -6.08 17.95
N ALA A 211 -2.04 -5.81 19.24
CA ALA A 211 -2.94 -4.90 19.95
C ALA A 211 -2.72 -3.44 19.55
N ILE A 212 -1.61 -3.14 18.89
CA ILE A 212 -1.39 -1.86 18.22
C ILE A 212 -0.87 -2.17 16.83
N VAL A 213 -1.57 -1.64 15.82
CA VAL A 213 -1.24 -1.81 14.40
C VAL A 213 -1.36 -0.47 13.69
N VAL A 214 -0.52 -0.25 12.68
CA VAL A 214 -0.62 0.91 11.81
C VAL A 214 -1.61 0.61 10.69
N LYS A 215 -2.62 1.46 10.58
CA LYS A 215 -3.63 1.40 9.52
C LYS A 215 -3.41 2.53 8.51
N PRO A 216 -3.87 2.36 7.26
CA PRO A 216 -3.85 3.43 6.26
C PRO A 216 -4.67 4.63 6.73
N ILE A 217 -4.30 5.83 6.28
CA ILE A 217 -4.92 7.10 6.71
C ILE A 217 -6.43 7.10 6.42
N GLU A 218 -6.83 6.57 5.27
CA GLU A 218 -8.25 6.48 4.84
C GLU A 218 -9.08 5.49 5.67
N SER A 219 -8.43 4.63 6.46
CA SER A 219 -9.09 3.59 7.28
C SER A 219 -9.14 3.95 8.77
N ALA A 220 -8.63 5.12 9.14
CA ALA A 220 -8.44 5.57 10.52
C ALA A 220 -9.51 6.58 10.98
N GLU A 221 -10.51 6.88 10.14
CA GLU A 221 -11.70 7.70 10.45
C GLU A 221 -12.87 6.88 11.03
#